data_AF-A0A7S0JD16-F1
#
_entry.id   AF-A0A7S0JD16-F1
#
_cell.length_a   1.000
_cell.length_b   1.000
_cell.length_c   1.000
_cell.angle_alpha   90.00
_cell.angle_beta   90.00
_cell.angle_gamma   90.00
#
_symmetry.space_group_name_H-M   'P 1'
#
loop_
_entity.id
_entity.type
_entity.pdbx_description
1 polymer ?
#
loop_
_entity_poly.entity_id
_entity_poly.type
_entity_poly.pdbx_seq_one_letter_code
_entity_poly.pdbx_strand_id
1 'polypeptide(L)'
;ARVFRLLNNSTRRHESDQTFVNQVHPERSAAVSLMPFKWNAMTHVQVQLPRFWASLPAVAVLHFTEKKGWQCEERHGPPALLDAPPRLCGSATGRNSTRTTRYDVECFCESAYQWWRAYRLAYQQAEEHLGGSIQQGAPQRLVRMS
;
A
#
# COMPACT_ATOMS: atom_id res chain seq x y z
N ALA A 1 20.93 6.03 25.64
CA ALA A 1 19.55 5.90 25.14
C ALA A 1 18.75 7.12 25.58
N ARG A 2 18.05 7.81 24.67
CA ARG A 2 17.11 8.89 25.05
C ARG A 2 15.78 8.23 25.39
N VAL A 3 15.42 8.21 26.67
CA VAL A 3 14.12 7.76 27.14
C VAL A 3 13.14 8.90 26.97
N PHE A 4 12.16 8.75 26.07
CA PHE A 4 11.10 9.73 25.89
C PHE A 4 10.18 9.68 27.11
N ARG A 5 10.08 10.80 27.84
CA ARG A 5 9.14 10.96 28.95
C ARG A 5 7.74 11.14 28.34
N LEU A 6 6.95 10.08 28.33
CA LEU A 6 5.53 10.17 27.97
C LEU A 6 4.86 11.08 29.01
N LEU A 7 4.36 12.23 28.58
CA LEU A 7 3.58 13.12 29.43
C LEU A 7 2.32 12.37 29.89
N ASN A 8 1.94 12.56 31.17
CA ASN A 8 0.90 11.85 31.93
C ASN A 8 -0.55 11.85 31.35
N ASN A 9 -0.73 12.22 30.08
CA ASN A 9 -2.00 12.16 29.35
C ASN A 9 -2.00 11.15 28.19
N SER A 10 -0.98 10.29 28.06
CA SER A 10 -0.82 9.36 26.92
C SER A 10 -1.64 8.05 27.01
N THR A 11 -2.66 7.98 27.87
CA THR A 11 -3.57 6.81 27.95
C THR A 11 -4.71 6.86 26.93
N ARG A 12 -4.80 7.91 26.11
CA ARG A 12 -5.73 7.92 24.98
C ARG A 12 -5.29 6.85 23.99
N ARG A 13 -6.17 5.87 23.73
CA ARG A 13 -5.98 4.95 22.61
C ARG A 13 -6.03 5.78 21.33
N HIS A 14 -4.97 5.74 20.56
CA HIS A 14 -4.95 6.31 19.22
C HIS A 14 -5.41 5.23 18.23
N GLU A 15 -6.13 5.63 17.20
CA GLU A 15 -6.65 4.71 16.18
C GLU A 15 -5.55 4.15 15.27
N SER A 16 -4.42 4.85 15.17
CA SER A 16 -3.22 4.42 14.43
C SER A 16 -1.94 5.00 15.05
N ASP A 17 -0.81 4.39 14.71
CA ASP A 17 0.53 4.92 14.97
C ASP A 17 0.74 6.29 14.31
N GLN A 18 0.21 6.49 13.08
CA GLN A 18 0.25 7.77 12.39
C GLN A 18 -0.43 8.89 13.21
N THR A 19 -1.60 8.62 13.78
CA THR A 19 -2.33 9.58 14.63
C THR A 19 -1.54 9.88 15.90
N PHE A 20 -0.98 8.84 16.54
CA PHE A 20 -0.16 9.01 17.75
C PHE A 20 1.07 9.89 17.48
N VAL A 21 1.84 9.57 16.44
CA VAL A 21 3.08 10.30 16.10
C VAL A 21 2.79 11.77 15.79
N ASN A 22 1.73 12.05 15.01
CA ASN A 22 1.34 13.42 14.70
C ASN A 22 0.88 14.21 15.93
N GLN A 23 0.26 13.54 16.91
CA GLN A 23 -0.15 14.19 18.16
C GLN A 23 1.02 14.45 19.12
N VAL A 24 2.00 13.54 19.18
CA VAL A 24 3.22 13.72 20.00
C VAL A 24 4.13 14.80 19.41
N HIS A 25 4.10 14.96 18.09
CA HIS A 25 4.89 15.95 17.36
C HIS A 25 4.02 16.86 16.48
N PRO A 26 3.15 17.70 17.07
CA PRO A 26 2.24 18.56 16.31
C PRO A 26 2.98 19.61 15.49
N GLU A 27 4.20 20.00 15.89
CA GLU A 27 5.10 20.86 15.13
C GLU A 27 5.63 20.19 13.86
N ARG A 28 5.53 18.86 13.79
CA ARG A 28 5.95 18.02 12.65
C ARG A 28 4.74 17.55 11.86
N SER A 29 3.73 18.41 11.71
CA SER A 29 2.43 18.13 11.08
C SER A 29 2.51 17.47 9.68
N ALA A 30 3.69 17.37 9.07
CA ALA A 30 4.04 16.23 8.23
C ALA A 30 5.55 15.91 8.31
N ALA A 31 5.89 14.76 8.91
CA ALA A 31 7.21 14.13 8.92
C ALA A 31 8.32 14.84 9.73
N VAL A 32 9.26 14.02 10.24
CA VAL A 32 10.50 14.50 10.92
C VAL A 32 11.39 15.32 9.97
N SER A 33 11.16 15.17 8.66
CA SER A 33 11.74 15.96 7.57
C SER A 33 10.80 15.89 6.36
N LEU A 34 10.68 16.97 5.60
CA LEU A 34 9.90 17.00 4.35
C LEU A 34 10.58 16.08 3.31
N MET A 35 10.17 14.81 3.27
CA MET A 35 10.66 13.88 2.28
C MET A 35 9.89 14.06 0.95
N PRO A 36 10.59 14.13 -0.19
CA PRO A 36 9.93 14.12 -1.49
C PRO A 36 8.98 12.92 -1.65
N PHE A 37 7.83 13.12 -2.31
CA PHE A 37 6.78 12.10 -2.46
C PHE A 37 7.30 10.76 -2.99
N LYS A 38 8.32 10.75 -3.86
CA LYS A 38 8.93 9.53 -4.41
C LYS A 38 9.46 8.54 -3.35
N TRP A 39 9.73 9.02 -2.12
CA TRP A 39 10.21 8.21 -1.00
C TRP A 39 9.09 7.66 -0.10
N ASN A 40 7.84 8.03 -0.37
CA ASN A 40 6.65 7.50 0.28
C ASN A 40 5.45 7.65 -0.67
N ALA A 41 5.58 7.09 -1.87
CA ALA A 41 4.57 7.28 -2.90
C ALA A 41 3.35 6.41 -2.58
N MET A 42 2.29 7.05 -2.10
CA MET A 42 1.07 6.37 -1.67
C MET A 42 0.24 5.94 -2.87
N THR A 43 -0.10 4.65 -2.97
CA THR A 43 -0.76 4.09 -4.17
C THR A 43 -2.19 4.62 -4.40
N HIS A 44 -2.86 5.17 -3.39
CA HIS A 44 -4.16 5.83 -3.61
C HIS A 44 -4.07 7.06 -4.51
N VAL A 45 -2.91 7.73 -4.56
CA VAL A 45 -2.66 8.91 -5.39
C VAL A 45 -2.73 8.57 -6.88
N GLN A 46 -2.40 7.33 -7.26
CA GLN A 46 -2.56 6.81 -8.61
C GLN A 46 -4.00 6.96 -9.12
N VAL A 47 -4.96 6.77 -8.22
CA VAL A 47 -6.40 6.86 -8.52
C VAL A 47 -6.91 8.28 -8.37
N GLN A 48 -6.51 8.98 -7.30
CA GLN A 48 -7.04 10.31 -6.98
C GLN A 48 -6.44 11.42 -7.85
N LEU A 49 -5.16 11.31 -8.21
CA LEU A 49 -4.40 12.31 -8.98
C LEU A 49 -3.59 11.64 -10.11
N PRO A 50 -4.25 10.99 -11.08
CA PRO A 50 -3.60 10.14 -12.09
C PRO A 50 -2.57 10.90 -12.95
N ARG A 51 -2.84 12.19 -13.26
CA ARG A 51 -1.90 13.03 -14.03
C ARG A 51 -0.61 13.33 -13.26
N PHE A 52 -0.73 13.57 -11.95
CA PHE A 52 0.44 13.77 -11.09
C PHE A 52 1.22 12.46 -10.95
N TRP A 53 0.53 11.34 -10.75
CA TRP A 53 1.18 10.03 -10.68
C TRP A 53 1.97 9.70 -11.95
N ALA A 54 1.37 9.93 -13.12
CA ALA A 54 2.00 9.69 -14.42
C ALA A 54 3.20 10.62 -14.69
N SER A 55 3.29 11.79 -14.04
CA SER A 55 4.43 12.70 -14.20
C SER A 55 5.60 12.43 -13.25
N LEU A 56 5.48 11.45 -12.34
CA LEU A 56 6.54 11.12 -11.40
C LEU A 56 7.72 10.43 -12.13
N PRO A 57 8.94 10.98 -12.07
CA PRO A 57 10.06 10.53 -12.90
C PRO A 57 10.64 9.16 -12.49
N ALA A 58 10.39 8.72 -11.25
CA ALA A 58 10.55 7.35 -10.76
C ALA A 58 10.15 7.35 -9.29
N VAL A 59 9.37 6.35 -8.88
CA VAL A 59 9.06 6.12 -7.46
C VAL A 59 10.15 5.24 -6.86
N ALA A 60 10.76 5.68 -5.76
CA ALA A 60 11.77 4.90 -5.04
C ALA A 60 11.13 3.95 -4.03
N VAL A 61 10.06 4.38 -3.35
CA VAL A 61 9.33 3.58 -2.36
C VAL A 61 7.82 3.71 -2.61
N LEU A 62 7.18 2.57 -2.87
CA LEU A 62 5.73 2.47 -2.97
C LEU A 62 5.12 2.13 -1.61
N HIS A 63 4.14 2.92 -1.19
CA HIS A 63 3.35 2.68 0.01
C HIS A 63 1.92 2.28 -0.38
N PHE A 64 1.60 1.01 -0.16
CA PHE A 64 0.26 0.45 -0.40
C PHE A 64 -0.73 0.85 0.71
N THR A 65 -1.50 1.92 0.50
CA THR A 65 -2.36 2.54 1.53
C THR A 65 -3.79 2.00 1.58
N GLU A 66 -4.43 1.75 0.43
CA GLU A 66 -5.84 1.30 0.36
C GLU A 66 -5.97 -0.21 0.24
N LYS A 67 -5.15 -0.81 -0.63
CA LYS A 67 -5.08 -2.26 -0.86
C LYS A 67 -3.63 -2.68 -0.87
N LYS A 68 -3.31 -3.76 -0.14
CA LYS A 68 -1.96 -4.33 -0.09
C LYS A 68 -1.64 -5.07 -1.39
N GLY A 69 -0.38 -5.09 -1.79
CA GLY A 69 0.05 -5.76 -3.02
C GLY A 69 -0.41 -7.23 -3.11
N TRP A 70 -0.31 -7.98 -2.01
CA TRP A 70 -0.75 -9.38 -1.91
C TRP A 70 -2.28 -9.57 -1.97
N GLN A 71 -3.08 -8.51 -1.82
CA GLN A 71 -4.54 -8.58 -1.98
C GLN A 71 -4.97 -8.47 -3.44
N CYS A 72 -4.05 -8.12 -4.33
CA CYS A 72 -4.26 -8.03 -5.77
C CYS A 72 -3.90 -9.35 -6.46
N GLU A 73 -4.47 -9.58 -7.63
CA GLU A 73 -4.13 -10.73 -8.46
C GLU A 73 -2.61 -10.75 -8.74
N GLU A 74 -2.03 -11.95 -8.70
CA GLU A 74 -0.64 -12.14 -9.03
C GLU A 74 -0.40 -11.81 -10.50
N ARG A 75 0.42 -10.78 -10.74
CA ARG A 75 0.81 -10.31 -12.07
C ARG A 75 2.28 -9.92 -12.02
N HIS A 76 3.05 -10.23 -13.06
CA HIS A 76 4.48 -9.92 -13.13
C HIS A 76 4.82 -8.81 -14.15
N GLY A 77 3.82 -8.27 -14.83
CA GLY A 77 3.94 -7.11 -15.70
C GLY A 77 2.94 -6.01 -15.32
N PRO A 78 3.18 -4.76 -15.75
CA PRO A 78 2.18 -3.71 -15.59
C PRO A 78 0.87 -4.15 -16.26
N PRO A 79 -0.30 -3.76 -15.72
CA PRO A 79 -1.56 -3.98 -16.40
C PRO A 79 -1.53 -3.28 -17.77
N ALA A 80 -2.35 -3.76 -18.70
CA ALA A 80 -2.56 -3.05 -19.96
C ALA A 80 -2.99 -1.61 -19.65
N LEU A 81 -2.43 -0.64 -20.38
CA LEU A 81 -2.87 0.75 -20.29
C LEU A 81 -4.37 0.78 -20.55
N LEU A 82 -5.14 1.11 -19.52
CA LEU A 82 -6.56 1.37 -19.70
C LEU A 82 -6.67 2.74 -20.38
N ASP A 83 -7.45 2.82 -21.47
CA ASP A 83 -7.68 4.09 -22.21
C ASP A 83 -8.30 5.19 -21.32
N ALA A 84 -8.88 4.81 -20.18
CA ALA A 84 -9.25 5.72 -19.11
C ALA A 84 -9.12 5.01 -17.74
N PRO A 85 -8.72 5.72 -16.66
CA PRO A 85 -8.81 5.16 -15.32
C PRO A 85 -10.29 4.81 -15.03
N PRO A 86 -10.56 3.71 -14.31
CA PRO A 86 -11.94 3.34 -13.97
C PRO A 86 -12.62 4.54 -13.30
N ARG A 87 -13.70 5.03 -13.93
CA ARG A 87 -14.42 6.26 -13.55
C ARG A 87 -14.98 6.22 -12.11
N LEU A 88 -14.98 5.05 -11.47
CA LEU A 88 -15.59 4.82 -10.18
C LEU A 88 -14.70 3.90 -9.32
N CYS A 89 -13.51 4.34 -8.96
CA CYS A 89 -12.93 3.89 -7.67
C CYS A 89 -13.62 4.69 -6.55
N GLY A 90 -14.94 4.56 -6.47
CA GLY A 90 -15.79 5.21 -5.48
C GLY A 90 -15.87 4.33 -4.24
N SER A 91 -15.91 4.95 -3.06
CA SER A 91 -16.00 4.25 -1.78
C SER A 91 -17.10 3.18 -1.82
N ALA A 92 -16.80 2.01 -1.26
CA ALA A 92 -17.76 0.98 -0.93
C ALA A 92 -18.73 1.45 0.18
N THR A 93 -19.43 2.56 -0.02
CA THR A 93 -20.48 3.07 0.86
C THR A 93 -21.88 2.93 0.26
N GLY A 94 -22.01 2.23 -0.87
CA GLY A 94 -23.29 1.80 -1.43
C GLY A 94 -23.65 0.39 -1.00
N ARG A 95 -24.36 0.25 0.13
CA ARG A 95 -25.17 -0.95 0.40
C ARG A 95 -26.06 -1.19 -0.83
N ASN A 96 -26.04 -2.40 -1.40
CA ASN A 96 -26.85 -2.87 -2.54
C ASN A 96 -26.30 -2.67 -3.98
N SER A 97 -24.98 -2.81 -4.22
CA SER A 97 -24.52 -3.18 -5.56
C SER A 97 -24.25 -4.68 -5.63
N THR A 98 -25.17 -5.45 -6.22
CA THR A 98 -24.98 -6.87 -6.59
C THR A 98 -24.03 -7.06 -7.78
N ARG A 99 -23.36 -5.99 -8.22
CA ARG A 99 -22.49 -5.97 -9.38
C ARG A 99 -21.08 -5.58 -8.93
N THR A 100 -20.34 -6.54 -8.39
CA THR A 100 -18.88 -6.48 -8.28
C THR A 100 -18.32 -6.46 -9.71
N THR A 101 -18.33 -5.27 -10.31
CA THR A 101 -17.75 -5.10 -11.63
C THR A 101 -16.23 -5.29 -11.52
N ARG A 102 -15.61 -5.82 -12.57
CA ARG A 102 -14.15 -6.01 -12.69
C ARG A 102 -13.32 -4.80 -12.25
N TYR A 103 -13.92 -3.61 -12.30
CA TYR A 103 -13.36 -2.32 -11.93
C TYR A 103 -13.05 -2.17 -10.43
N ASP A 104 -13.83 -2.77 -9.52
CA ASP A 104 -13.54 -2.76 -8.07
C ASP A 104 -12.29 -3.59 -7.71
N VAL A 105 -11.99 -4.61 -8.54
CA VAL A 105 -10.87 -5.52 -8.31
C VAL A 105 -9.53 -4.86 -8.66
N GLU A 106 -9.54 -3.94 -9.63
CA GLU A 106 -8.34 -3.29 -10.17
C GLU A 106 -8.03 -1.93 -9.52
N CYS A 107 -8.99 -1.29 -8.85
CA CYS A 107 -8.72 -0.10 -8.06
C CYS A 107 -7.59 -0.35 -7.04
N PHE A 108 -6.59 0.52 -7.06
CA PHE A 108 -5.39 0.45 -6.20
C PHE A 108 -4.46 -0.75 -6.45
N CYS A 109 -4.71 -1.57 -7.48
CA CYS A 109 -3.87 -2.72 -7.83
C CYS A 109 -2.93 -2.47 -9.00
N GLU A 110 -2.98 -1.31 -9.64
CA GLU A 110 -2.17 -1.03 -10.84
C GLU A 110 -0.66 -1.17 -10.56
N SER A 111 -0.19 -0.75 -9.39
CA SER A 111 1.22 -0.91 -8.96
C SER A 111 1.53 -2.26 -8.29
N ALA A 112 0.54 -3.15 -8.11
CA ALA A 112 0.72 -4.40 -7.36
C ALA A 112 1.66 -5.42 -8.05
N TYR A 113 1.82 -5.35 -9.37
CA TYR A 113 2.79 -6.20 -10.07
C TYR A 113 4.22 -5.96 -9.57
N GLN A 114 4.55 -4.75 -9.10
CA GLN A 114 5.86 -4.45 -8.53
C GLN A 114 6.08 -5.21 -7.21
N TRP A 115 5.01 -5.37 -6.41
CA TRP A 115 5.05 -6.17 -5.19
C TRP A 115 5.28 -7.65 -5.51
N TRP A 116 4.51 -8.23 -6.46
CA TRP A 116 4.67 -9.63 -6.85
C TRP A 116 6.04 -9.92 -7.46
N ARG A 117 6.59 -9.00 -8.27
CA ARG A 117 7.96 -9.11 -8.78
C ARG A 117 8.98 -9.11 -7.64
N ALA A 118 8.88 -8.18 -6.70
CA ALA A 118 9.78 -8.09 -5.56
C ALA A 118 9.69 -9.35 -4.66
N TYR A 119 8.47 -9.82 -4.39
CA TYR A 119 8.21 -11.03 -3.62
C TYR A 119 8.87 -12.26 -4.26
N ARG A 120 8.67 -12.46 -5.57
CA ARG A 120 9.26 -13.58 -6.31
C ARG A 120 10.79 -13.54 -6.30
N LEU A 121 11.38 -12.37 -6.53
CA LEU A 121 12.84 -12.19 -6.50
C LEU A 121 13.40 -12.49 -5.11
N ALA A 122 12.74 -12.03 -4.05
CA ALA A 122 13.17 -12.31 -2.67
C ALA A 122 13.10 -13.80 -2.35
N TYR A 123 12.06 -14.51 -2.80
CA TYR A 123 11.95 -15.96 -2.63
C TYR A 123 13.05 -16.71 -3.40
N GLN A 124 13.30 -16.35 -4.65
CA GLN A 124 14.38 -16.96 -5.45
C GLN A 124 15.74 -16.80 -4.77
N GLN A 125 16.05 -15.59 -4.27
CA GLN A 125 17.28 -15.33 -3.54
C GLN A 125 17.36 -16.14 -2.22
N ALA A 126 16.24 -16.31 -1.53
CA ALA A 126 16.19 -17.13 -0.32
C ALA A 126 16.41 -18.62 -0.62
N GLU A 127 15.83 -19.16 -1.70
CA GLU A 127 16.05 -20.55 -2.14
C GLU A 127 17.50 -20.80 -2.51
N GLU A 128 18.12 -19.89 -3.27
CA GLU A 128 19.54 -19.94 -3.61
C GLU A 128 20.43 -19.93 -2.38
N HIS A 129 20.11 -19.08 -1.39
CA HIS A 129 20.90 -18.96 -0.17
C HIS A 129 20.76 -20.16 0.77
N LEU A 130 19.59 -20.80 0.81
CA LEU A 130 19.29 -21.91 1.71
C LEU A 130 19.56 -23.29 1.09
N GLY A 131 19.94 -23.36 -0.20
CA GLY A 131 20.33 -24.61 -0.86
C GLY A 131 19.17 -25.61 -1.05
N GLY A 132 17.93 -25.13 -1.15
CA GLY A 132 16.75 -25.97 -1.27
C GLY A 132 15.49 -25.17 -1.63
N SER A 133 14.43 -25.87 -2.05
CA SER A 133 13.17 -25.21 -2.38
C SER A 133 12.42 -24.80 -1.12
N ILE A 134 12.05 -23.52 -1.04
CA ILE A 134 11.13 -23.01 -0.04
C ILE A 134 9.75 -23.15 -0.67
N GLN A 135 8.86 -23.93 -0.06
CA GLN A 135 7.47 -23.96 -0.53
C GLN A 135 6.91 -22.54 -0.52
N GLN A 136 6.60 -22.01 -1.70
CA GLN A 136 5.87 -20.75 -1.84
C GLN A 136 4.46 -20.97 -1.27
N GLY A 137 4.31 -20.74 0.03
CA GLY A 137 2.99 -20.52 0.60
C GLY A 137 2.48 -19.21 0.02
N ALA A 138 1.38 -19.26 -0.74
CA ALA A 138 0.67 -18.04 -1.13
C ALA A 138 0.48 -17.19 0.15
N PRO A 139 0.74 -15.86 0.11
CA PRO A 139 0.52 -15.00 1.26
C PRO A 139 -0.91 -15.25 1.72
N GLN A 140 -1.07 -15.83 2.92
CA GLN A 140 -2.36 -16.33 3.34
C GLN A 140 -3.35 -15.17 3.29
N ARG A 141 -4.38 -15.30 2.45
CA ARG A 141 -5.57 -14.47 2.56
C ARG A 141 -6.12 -14.76 3.96
N LEU A 142 -5.78 -13.90 4.91
CA LEU A 142 -6.49 -13.81 6.19
C LEU A 142 -7.92 -13.42 5.85
N VAL A 143 -8.74 -14.41 5.53
CA VAL A 143 -10.18 -14.28 5.50
C VAL A 143 -10.55 -14.02 6.94
N ARG A 144 -10.88 -12.76 7.26
CA ARG A 144 -11.59 -12.46 8.49
C ARG A 144 -12.87 -13.28 8.45
N MET A 145 -12.94 -14.35 9.23
CA MET A 145 -14.22 -14.93 9.63
C MET A 145 -14.88 -13.89 10.52
N SER A 146 -15.83 -13.16 9.92
CA SER A 146 -16.81 -12.35 10.63
C SER A 146 -17.79 -13.24 11.38
#